data_AF-A0AAN6I633-F1
#
_entry.id   AF-A0AAN6I633-F1
#
_cell.length_a   1.000
_cell.length_b   1.000
_cell.length_c   1.000
_cell.angle_alpha   90.00
_cell.angle_beta   90.00
_cell.angle_gamma   90.00
#
_symmetry.space_group_name_H-M   'P 1'
#
loop_
_entity.id
_entity.type
_entity.pdbx_description
1 polymer ?
#
loop_
_entity_poly.entity_id
_entity_poly.type
_entity_poly.pdbx_seq_one_letter_code
_entity_poly.pdbx_strand_id
1 'polypeptide(L)'
;MSSIPLICSIDIGTTSTRVILFTENGEEITKHQIEYSTSAKEGSKRNSPTIFSNEGIALEIGKDGHVQVEEDHMGPTLSFPQPGWVECDPCHILANVLECLGACLMRLEISNSEEPLDGSSPTVYHVAAIGIANMRETTIIWSRRTGKPLHNGIVWNDTRTLNLMNQLNSVVPDDIRAMLQERSGCPISTYFSSLKWTWLYDNIPEIQESYDSGECDLMFGTIDTWLIYNITKEKSFLTDITNASRTSFMNLETKDYDEALLEFWRVDTTKINLPKIVPSCYDYGTFQLPDLKHIGYQRKVLSQDAEEIIMRLLADVPITGCLGDQSASLVGQLAFQKGDAKCTYGTGAFLLYNTGDKKLVSKHGAVTTVGYWFPDLDPAVDGKDSVNPHYCLEGSIAVAGACVQWLRDNLKLIYSSSHIGPLAAQAPTSAGVVFVPAFSGLFAPYWNPRTTGTIFGLTQYSKASHIARAAIEGVCFQVRAILRAMVSDAGRSSEFLDHAELQDKNNPLNTLHVDGGMSQSDVVMQIQADLLGPCVSVVRSDNAECTALGSAIAAGLHKKVKVWKSLKDVREKLNGGSDESNMFVAQLEDEKRHQMWKRWEKAISRAKDWLDDETEQPHIT
;
A
#
# COMPACT_ATOMS: atom_id res chain seq x y z
N MET A 1 -14.28 36.49 -6.79
CA MET A 1 -13.87 35.08 -6.95
C MET A 1 -13.31 34.61 -5.62
N SER A 2 -13.98 33.66 -4.97
CA SER A 2 -13.38 32.92 -3.86
C SER A 2 -12.40 31.92 -4.45
N SER A 3 -11.11 32.04 -4.11
CA SER A 3 -10.13 31.04 -4.54
C SER A 3 -10.10 29.91 -3.52
N ILE A 4 -10.34 28.67 -3.97
CA ILE A 4 -10.39 27.50 -3.11
C ILE A 4 -9.07 26.73 -3.24
N PRO A 5 -8.32 26.52 -2.15
CA PRO A 5 -7.11 25.72 -2.17
C PRO A 5 -7.45 24.23 -2.34
N LEU A 6 -6.73 23.57 -3.25
CA LEU A 6 -6.75 22.13 -3.44
C LEU A 6 -5.43 21.52 -2.99
N ILE A 7 -5.48 20.31 -2.44
CA ILE A 7 -4.29 19.49 -2.25
C ILE A 7 -4.24 18.44 -3.36
N CYS A 8 -3.13 18.43 -4.09
CA CYS A 8 -2.87 17.38 -5.08
C CYS A 8 -2.23 16.17 -4.39
N SER A 9 -2.83 15.00 -4.55
CA SER A 9 -2.28 13.73 -4.09
C SER A 9 -1.80 12.91 -5.28
N ILE A 10 -0.55 12.49 -5.26
CA ILE A 10 0.02 11.48 -6.16
C ILE A 10 0.04 10.15 -5.40
N ASP A 11 -0.71 9.16 -5.86
CA ASP A 11 -0.74 7.83 -5.24
C ASP A 11 -0.23 6.76 -6.22
N ILE A 12 0.92 6.17 -5.87
CA ILE A 12 1.58 5.11 -6.62
C ILE A 12 1.20 3.77 -6.03
N GLY A 13 0.21 3.11 -6.62
CA GLY A 13 -0.12 1.73 -6.30
C GLY A 13 0.86 0.73 -6.92
N THR A 14 0.64 -0.55 -6.60
CA THR A 14 1.43 -1.63 -7.21
C THR A 14 1.09 -1.85 -8.68
N THR A 15 -0.17 -1.64 -9.06
CA THR A 15 -0.66 -1.93 -10.42
C THR A 15 -1.15 -0.69 -11.17
N SER A 16 -1.15 0.48 -10.53
CA SER A 16 -1.64 1.71 -11.12
C SER A 16 -1.04 2.93 -10.46
N THR A 17 -0.97 4.02 -11.22
CA THR A 17 -0.71 5.37 -10.70
C THR A 17 -2.01 6.15 -10.76
N ARG A 18 -2.30 6.94 -9.73
CA ARG A 18 -3.43 7.88 -9.75
C ARG A 18 -3.04 9.24 -9.18
N VAL A 19 -3.72 10.27 -9.67
CA VAL A 19 -3.64 11.63 -9.14
C VAL A 19 -5.04 12.10 -8.81
N ILE A 20 -5.20 12.74 -7.66
CA ILE A 20 -6.48 13.26 -7.16
C ILE A 20 -6.28 14.66 -6.61
N LEU A 21 -7.20 15.57 -6.89
CA LEU A 21 -7.24 16.90 -6.29
C LEU A 21 -8.37 16.98 -5.26
N PHE A 22 -8.01 17.21 -3.99
CA PHE A 22 -8.94 17.26 -2.87
C PHE A 22 -9.20 18.68 -2.39
N THR A 23 -10.46 18.98 -2.02
CA THR A 23 -10.81 20.18 -1.24
C THR A 23 -10.50 19.99 0.25
N GLU A 24 -10.68 21.05 1.05
CA GLU A 24 -10.57 20.98 2.52
C GLU A 24 -11.62 20.06 3.17
N ASN A 25 -12.70 19.74 2.45
CA ASN A 25 -13.75 18.81 2.88
C ASN A 25 -13.52 17.38 2.35
N GLY A 26 -12.40 17.13 1.67
CA GLY A 26 -12.06 15.80 1.15
C GLY A 26 -12.83 15.40 -0.11
N GLU A 27 -13.50 16.36 -0.75
CA GLU A 27 -14.19 16.15 -2.02
C GLU A 27 -13.18 16.02 -3.16
N GLU A 28 -13.40 15.05 -4.05
CA GLU A 28 -12.58 14.81 -5.24
C GLU A 28 -13.02 15.77 -6.37
N ILE A 29 -12.23 16.80 -6.68
CA ILE A 29 -12.53 17.72 -7.78
C ILE A 29 -12.15 17.13 -9.13
N THR A 30 -10.94 16.58 -9.22
CA THR A 30 -10.50 15.82 -10.39
C THR A 30 -9.72 14.59 -9.96
N LYS A 31 -9.84 13.53 -10.75
CA LYS A 31 -9.14 12.27 -10.57
C LYS A 31 -8.77 11.67 -11.91
N HIS A 32 -7.56 11.15 -12.01
CA HIS A 32 -7.10 10.36 -13.15
C HIS A 32 -6.29 9.17 -12.65
N GLN A 33 -6.44 8.03 -13.32
CA GLN A 33 -5.76 6.78 -12.95
C GLN A 33 -5.34 6.05 -14.22
N ILE A 34 -4.12 5.55 -14.21
CA ILE A 34 -3.53 4.73 -15.26
C ILE A 34 -3.17 3.39 -14.66
N GLU A 35 -3.76 2.32 -15.20
CA GLU A 35 -3.34 0.95 -14.93
C GLU A 35 -2.02 0.66 -15.65
N TYR A 36 -1.10 0.01 -14.96
CA TYR A 36 0.20 -0.34 -15.51
C TYR A 36 0.09 -1.33 -16.66
N SER A 37 0.82 -1.05 -17.72
CA SER A 37 1.11 -2.05 -18.76
C SER A 37 1.91 -3.20 -18.14
N THR A 38 1.63 -4.43 -18.58
CA THR A 38 2.18 -5.67 -17.99
C THR A 38 2.72 -6.60 -19.07
N SER A 39 3.88 -7.23 -18.86
CA SER A 39 4.43 -8.22 -19.81
C SER A 39 3.51 -9.43 -20.06
N ALA A 40 2.68 -9.79 -19.07
CA ALA A 40 1.72 -10.90 -19.17
C ALA A 40 0.65 -10.71 -20.26
N LYS A 41 0.27 -9.45 -20.58
CA LYS A 41 -0.73 -9.14 -21.62
C LYS A 41 -0.14 -9.19 -23.04
N GLU A 42 1.16 -8.89 -23.19
CA GLU A 42 1.84 -8.83 -24.50
C GLU A 42 2.25 -10.21 -25.03
N GLY A 43 2.43 -11.21 -24.16
CA GLY A 43 2.84 -12.58 -24.54
C GLY A 43 1.88 -13.33 -25.47
N SER A 44 0.67 -12.82 -25.72
CA SER A 44 -0.32 -13.47 -26.61
C SER A 44 -0.12 -13.19 -28.11
N LYS A 45 0.82 -12.31 -28.51
CA LYS A 45 0.91 -11.81 -29.90
C LYS A 45 2.06 -12.32 -30.78
N ARG A 46 3.07 -13.06 -30.29
CA ARG A 46 4.30 -13.31 -31.06
C ARG A 46 4.29 -14.63 -31.83
N ASN A 47 4.11 -14.58 -33.16
CA ASN A 47 4.52 -15.64 -34.11
C ASN A 47 4.60 -15.15 -35.59
N SER A 48 5.06 -13.92 -35.82
CA SER A 48 5.28 -13.37 -37.17
C SER A 48 6.78 -13.09 -37.38
N PRO A 49 7.38 -13.42 -38.55
CA PRO A 49 8.76 -13.06 -38.85
C PRO A 49 8.92 -11.56 -39.08
N THR A 50 9.85 -10.92 -38.37
CA THR A 50 10.16 -9.49 -38.46
C THR A 50 11.03 -9.19 -39.69
N ILE A 51 10.67 -8.16 -40.47
CA ILE A 51 11.44 -7.68 -41.63
C ILE A 51 11.98 -6.30 -41.29
N PHE A 52 13.25 -6.00 -41.60
CA PHE A 52 13.84 -4.68 -41.31
C PHE A 52 13.86 -3.79 -42.56
N SER A 53 13.62 -2.48 -42.39
CA SER A 53 13.83 -1.46 -43.42
C SER A 53 15.33 -1.14 -43.59
N ASN A 54 15.70 -0.48 -44.68
CA ASN A 54 17.08 0.01 -44.90
C ASN A 54 17.55 1.04 -43.85
N GLU A 55 16.63 1.58 -43.05
CA GLU A 55 16.91 2.50 -41.94
C GLU A 55 16.92 1.78 -40.57
N GLY A 56 16.80 0.45 -40.54
CA GLY A 56 16.86 -0.36 -39.32
C GLY A 56 15.54 -0.48 -38.55
N ILE A 57 14.42 -0.03 -39.13
CA ILE A 57 13.10 -0.11 -38.51
C ILE A 57 12.51 -1.51 -38.73
N ALA A 58 12.11 -2.18 -37.67
CA ALA A 58 11.38 -3.45 -37.76
C ALA A 58 9.94 -3.22 -38.25
N LEU A 59 9.55 -4.02 -39.24
CA LEU A 59 8.27 -4.01 -39.93
C LEU A 59 7.63 -5.38 -39.73
N GLU A 60 6.40 -5.40 -39.20
CA GLU A 60 5.56 -6.59 -39.21
C GLU A 60 4.55 -6.50 -40.36
N ILE A 61 4.38 -7.61 -41.07
CA ILE A 61 3.32 -7.77 -42.07
C ILE A 61 2.12 -8.41 -41.36
N GLY A 62 1.03 -7.65 -41.20
CA GLY A 62 -0.24 -8.18 -40.71
C GLY A 62 -0.80 -9.28 -41.62
N LYS A 63 -1.68 -10.14 -41.09
CA LYS A 63 -2.31 -11.24 -41.85
C LYS A 63 -3.15 -10.77 -43.06
N ASP A 64 -3.45 -9.48 -43.12
CA ASP A 64 -4.16 -8.76 -44.18
C ASP A 64 -3.24 -8.04 -45.17
N GLY A 65 -1.90 -8.14 -45.01
CA GLY A 65 -0.91 -7.50 -45.87
C GLY A 65 -0.63 -6.03 -45.53
N HIS A 66 -1.17 -5.50 -44.43
CA HIS A 66 -0.81 -4.17 -43.95
C HIS A 66 0.52 -4.18 -43.20
N VAL A 67 1.41 -3.26 -43.59
CA VAL A 67 2.70 -3.03 -42.91
C VAL A 67 2.43 -2.11 -41.72
N GLN A 68 2.67 -2.61 -40.51
CA GLN A 68 2.66 -1.80 -39.30
C GLN A 68 4.11 -1.41 -38.96
N VAL A 69 4.33 -0.12 -38.69
CA VAL A 69 5.58 0.38 -38.12
C VAL A 69 5.58 -0.04 -36.65
N GLU A 70 6.64 -0.67 -36.16
CA GLU A 70 6.79 -0.88 -34.71
C GLU A 70 6.70 0.48 -34.01
N GLU A 71 5.63 0.69 -33.23
CA GLU A 71 5.64 1.70 -32.18
C GLU A 71 6.70 1.26 -31.16
N ASP A 72 7.73 2.09 -31.03
CA ASP A 72 8.85 2.03 -30.08
C ASP A 72 8.50 1.22 -28.82
N HIS A 73 8.92 -0.05 -28.77
CA HIS A 73 8.58 -0.97 -27.68
C HIS A 73 9.40 -0.62 -26.43
N MET A 74 9.00 0.45 -25.72
CA MET A 74 9.53 0.85 -24.41
C MET A 74 9.22 -0.18 -23.29
N GLY A 75 8.62 -1.32 -23.61
CA GLY A 75 8.27 -2.35 -22.65
C GLY A 75 7.11 -1.96 -21.71
N PRO A 76 6.72 -2.88 -20.82
CA PRO A 76 5.65 -2.64 -19.87
C PRO A 76 6.14 -1.92 -18.60
N THR A 77 5.24 -1.18 -17.93
CA THR A 77 5.53 -0.56 -16.63
C THR A 77 5.83 -1.62 -15.57
N LEU A 78 5.11 -2.75 -15.59
CA LEU A 78 5.38 -3.93 -14.78
C LEU A 78 5.84 -5.09 -15.65
N SER A 79 6.92 -5.74 -15.23
CA SER A 79 7.41 -6.96 -15.87
C SER A 79 7.51 -8.11 -14.88
N PHE A 80 7.35 -9.31 -15.44
CA PHE A 80 7.46 -10.58 -14.72
C PHE A 80 8.51 -11.45 -15.41
N PRO A 81 9.82 -11.20 -15.20
CA PRO A 81 10.88 -11.88 -15.94
C PRO A 81 10.91 -13.39 -15.71
N GLN A 82 10.54 -13.82 -14.49
CA GLN A 82 10.49 -15.22 -14.06
C GLN A 82 9.34 -15.43 -13.08
N PRO A 83 8.89 -16.67 -12.83
CA PRO A 83 7.92 -16.97 -11.79
C PRO A 83 8.37 -16.40 -10.43
N GLY A 84 7.48 -15.65 -9.77
CA GLY A 84 7.75 -14.98 -8.50
C GLY A 84 8.55 -13.66 -8.62
N TRP A 85 9.08 -13.32 -9.80
CA TRP A 85 9.80 -12.07 -10.01
C TRP A 85 8.83 -10.98 -10.48
N VAL A 86 8.90 -9.82 -9.83
CA VAL A 86 8.05 -8.67 -10.11
C VAL A 86 8.91 -7.42 -10.14
N GLU A 87 8.96 -6.77 -11.30
CA GLU A 87 9.77 -5.59 -11.53
C GLU A 87 8.92 -4.44 -12.08
N CYS A 88 9.27 -3.20 -11.70
CA CYS A 88 8.69 -2.00 -12.27
C CYS A 88 9.76 -1.14 -12.94
N ASP A 89 9.46 -0.58 -14.11
CA ASP A 89 10.34 0.41 -14.74
C ASP A 89 10.16 1.78 -14.03
N PRO A 90 11.20 2.32 -13.35
CA PRO A 90 11.09 3.57 -12.60
C PRO A 90 10.75 4.80 -13.46
N CYS A 91 11.21 4.81 -14.71
CA CYS A 91 10.94 5.87 -15.66
C CYS A 91 9.48 5.83 -16.13
N HIS A 92 8.90 4.63 -16.30
CA HIS A 92 7.48 4.46 -16.61
C HIS A 92 6.58 4.91 -15.46
N ILE A 93 6.96 4.61 -14.21
CA ILE A 93 6.23 5.10 -13.02
C ILE A 93 6.16 6.63 -13.04
N LEU A 94 7.28 7.31 -13.29
CA LEU A 94 7.34 8.77 -13.36
C LEU A 94 6.53 9.32 -14.54
N ALA A 95 6.62 8.69 -15.72
CA ALA A 95 5.81 9.04 -16.89
C ALA A 95 4.31 8.99 -16.58
N ASN A 96 3.84 7.91 -15.94
CA ASN A 96 2.44 7.74 -15.56
C ASN A 96 1.97 8.81 -14.56
N VAL A 97 2.85 9.26 -13.65
CA VAL A 97 2.56 10.38 -12.74
C VAL A 97 2.32 11.66 -13.52
N LEU A 98 3.20 11.99 -14.45
CA LEU A 98 3.06 13.22 -15.25
C LEU A 98 1.79 13.19 -16.10
N GLU A 99 1.46 12.06 -16.71
CA GLU A 99 0.23 11.88 -17.49
C GLU A 99 -1.01 12.09 -16.62
N CYS A 100 -1.05 11.48 -15.43
CA CYS A 100 -2.15 11.68 -14.48
C CYS A 100 -2.25 13.14 -14.01
N LEU A 101 -1.12 13.79 -13.72
CA LEU A 101 -1.08 15.22 -13.37
C LEU A 101 -1.64 16.08 -14.50
N GLY A 102 -1.15 15.88 -15.74
CA GLY A 102 -1.60 16.62 -16.91
C GLY A 102 -3.10 16.47 -17.13
N ALA A 103 -3.62 15.24 -17.08
CA ALA A 103 -5.05 14.97 -17.23
C ALA A 103 -5.90 15.62 -16.13
N CYS A 104 -5.46 15.54 -14.87
CA CYS A 104 -6.17 16.16 -13.73
C CYS A 104 -6.18 17.69 -13.84
N LEU A 105 -5.07 18.31 -14.22
CA LEU A 105 -4.96 19.77 -14.31
C LEU A 105 -5.68 20.33 -15.54
N MET A 106 -5.69 19.61 -16.66
CA MET A 106 -6.51 19.98 -17.81
C MET A 106 -8.00 20.00 -17.46
N ARG A 107 -8.48 19.00 -16.70
CA ARG A 107 -9.86 18.99 -16.20
C ARG A 107 -10.12 20.13 -15.22
N LEU A 108 -9.14 20.45 -14.36
CA LEU A 108 -9.24 21.57 -13.43
C LEU A 108 -9.38 22.91 -14.16
N GLU A 109 -8.62 23.13 -15.24
CA GLU A 109 -8.73 24.33 -16.07
C GLU A 109 -10.12 24.48 -16.70
N ILE A 110 -10.72 23.37 -17.16
CA ILE A 110 -12.10 23.36 -17.65
C ILE A 110 -13.04 23.79 -16.52
N SER A 111 -12.95 23.17 -15.35
CA SER A 111 -13.79 23.51 -14.19
C SER A 111 -13.62 24.97 -13.75
N ASN A 112 -12.41 25.52 -13.79
CA ASN A 112 -12.14 26.92 -13.48
C ASN A 112 -12.67 27.91 -14.53
N SER A 113 -12.96 27.42 -15.75
CA SER A 113 -13.44 28.23 -16.88
C SER A 113 -14.96 28.18 -17.05
N GLU A 114 -15.66 27.28 -16.34
CA GLU A 114 -17.12 27.16 -16.41
C GLU A 114 -17.82 28.31 -15.68
N GLU A 115 -18.73 29.00 -16.37
CA GLU A 115 -19.60 29.99 -15.76
C GLU A 115 -20.80 29.30 -15.09
N PRO A 116 -21.10 29.59 -13.81
CA PRO A 116 -22.26 29.02 -13.14
C PRO A 116 -23.58 29.39 -13.83
N LEU A 117 -24.42 28.40 -14.11
CA LEU A 117 -25.74 28.61 -14.76
C LEU A 117 -26.71 29.42 -13.91
N ASP A 118 -26.50 29.48 -12.60
CA ASP A 118 -27.31 30.21 -11.64
C ASP A 118 -26.90 31.68 -11.47
N GLY A 119 -25.90 32.16 -12.22
CA GLY A 119 -25.38 33.52 -12.16
C GLY A 119 -24.53 33.81 -10.92
N SER A 120 -24.16 32.78 -10.15
CA SER A 120 -23.20 32.93 -9.06
C SER A 120 -21.79 33.24 -9.57
N SER A 121 -20.92 33.73 -8.68
CA SER A 121 -19.52 33.98 -9.05
C SER A 121 -18.79 32.66 -9.33
N PRO A 122 -17.96 32.58 -10.39
CA PRO A 122 -17.18 31.38 -10.67
C PRO A 122 -16.26 31.04 -9.50
N THR A 123 -16.19 29.74 -9.20
CA THR A 123 -15.26 29.17 -8.23
C THR A 123 -13.92 28.94 -8.91
N VAL A 124 -12.84 29.43 -8.31
CA VAL A 124 -11.50 29.28 -8.88
C VAL A 124 -10.65 28.43 -7.94
N TYR A 125 -10.31 27.23 -8.39
CA TYR A 125 -9.45 26.31 -7.67
C TYR A 125 -7.98 26.57 -7.98
N HIS A 126 -7.11 26.43 -6.97
CA HIS A 126 -5.65 26.44 -7.16
C HIS A 126 -5.02 25.32 -6.32
N VAL A 127 -3.91 24.75 -6.80
CA VAL A 127 -3.19 23.72 -6.03
C VAL A 127 -2.29 24.40 -5.00
N ALA A 128 -2.51 24.11 -3.72
CA ALA A 128 -1.78 24.70 -2.61
C ALA A 128 -0.55 23.89 -2.20
N ALA A 129 -0.60 22.56 -2.35
CA ALA A 129 0.52 21.66 -2.09
C ALA A 129 0.32 20.29 -2.76
N ILE A 130 1.40 19.50 -2.79
CA ILE A 130 1.41 18.11 -3.26
C ILE A 130 1.73 17.16 -2.09
N GLY A 131 0.95 16.09 -1.99
CA GLY A 131 1.22 14.91 -1.17
C GLY A 131 1.56 13.70 -2.04
N ILE A 132 2.44 12.83 -1.53
CA ILE A 132 2.84 11.58 -2.19
C ILE A 132 2.49 10.38 -1.31
N ALA A 133 1.76 9.43 -1.86
CA ALA A 133 1.63 8.08 -1.33
C ALA A 133 2.26 7.08 -2.32
N ASN A 134 2.87 6.02 -1.80
CA ASN A 134 3.53 5.04 -2.66
C ASN A 134 3.49 3.63 -2.09
N MET A 135 3.49 2.64 -2.99
CA MET A 135 3.80 1.26 -2.65
C MET A 135 5.16 1.22 -1.92
N ARG A 136 5.14 0.61 -0.74
CA ARG A 136 6.29 0.52 0.16
C ARG A 136 7.25 -0.58 -0.31
N GLU A 137 8.43 -0.62 0.30
CA GLU A 137 9.54 -1.58 0.09
C GLU A 137 10.18 -1.65 -1.30
N THR A 138 9.44 -1.38 -2.39
CA THR A 138 9.92 -1.42 -3.77
C THR A 138 11.22 -0.64 -3.90
N THR A 139 12.27 -1.31 -4.36
CA THR A 139 13.65 -0.82 -4.25
C THR A 139 14.19 -0.41 -5.62
N ILE A 140 14.68 0.82 -5.73
CA ILE A 140 15.28 1.38 -6.95
C ILE A 140 16.72 1.82 -6.65
N ILE A 141 17.63 1.48 -7.57
CA ILE A 141 19.02 1.95 -7.56
C ILE A 141 19.27 2.75 -8.84
N TRP A 142 19.79 3.97 -8.70
CA TRP A 142 20.15 4.81 -9.84
C TRP A 142 21.51 5.47 -9.63
N SER A 143 22.10 5.93 -10.73
CA SER A 143 23.36 6.67 -10.71
C SER A 143 23.09 8.14 -10.36
N ARG A 144 23.83 8.67 -9.38
CA ARG A 144 23.81 10.07 -8.95
C ARG A 144 24.27 10.99 -10.07
N ARG A 145 25.31 10.58 -10.80
CA ARG A 145 25.92 11.35 -11.89
C ARG A 145 24.99 11.46 -13.10
N THR A 146 24.27 10.40 -13.44
CA THR A 146 23.45 10.36 -14.66
C THR A 146 21.96 10.53 -14.41
N GLY A 147 21.49 10.31 -13.17
CA GLY A 147 20.08 10.26 -12.83
C GLY A 147 19.34 9.01 -13.35
N LYS A 148 20.03 8.09 -14.04
CA LYS A 148 19.41 6.92 -14.69
C LYS A 148 19.34 5.72 -13.75
N PRO A 149 18.21 4.98 -13.73
CA PRO A 149 18.14 3.69 -13.07
C PRO A 149 19.19 2.72 -13.64
N LEU A 150 19.84 1.94 -12.78
CA LEU A 150 20.79 0.88 -13.17
C LEU A 150 20.12 -0.48 -13.35
N HIS A 151 18.89 -0.61 -12.86
CA HIS A 151 18.05 -1.79 -12.98
C HIS A 151 16.58 -1.37 -12.81
N ASN A 152 15.65 -2.21 -13.25
CA ASN A 152 14.24 -2.05 -12.88
C ASN A 152 14.08 -2.10 -11.36
N GLY A 153 13.08 -1.38 -10.84
CA GLY A 153 12.73 -1.47 -9.42
C GLY A 153 12.23 -2.87 -9.07
N ILE A 154 12.73 -3.46 -7.99
CA ILE A 154 12.25 -4.77 -7.49
C ILE A 154 11.04 -4.52 -6.58
N VAL A 155 9.87 -5.01 -6.97
CA VAL A 155 8.59 -4.71 -6.31
C VAL A 155 8.43 -5.48 -5.00
N TRP A 156 7.70 -4.94 -4.02
CA TRP A 156 7.55 -5.51 -2.68
C TRP A 156 7.14 -6.99 -2.63
N ASN A 157 6.27 -7.43 -3.55
CA ASN A 157 5.75 -8.81 -3.62
C ASN A 157 6.65 -9.77 -4.42
N ASP A 158 7.82 -9.31 -4.87
CA ASP A 158 8.83 -10.16 -5.49
C ASP A 158 9.38 -11.19 -4.50
N THR A 159 9.51 -12.44 -4.95
CA THR A 159 9.96 -13.58 -4.14
C THR A 159 11.31 -14.14 -4.58
N ARG A 160 12.06 -13.46 -5.47
CA ARG A 160 13.38 -13.92 -5.94
C ARG A 160 14.38 -14.15 -4.80
N THR A 161 14.19 -13.45 -3.69
CA THR A 161 15.03 -13.53 -2.50
C THR A 161 14.61 -14.63 -1.52
N LEU A 162 13.67 -15.50 -1.88
CA LEU A 162 13.17 -16.59 -1.00
C LEU A 162 14.29 -17.53 -0.53
N ASN A 163 15.18 -17.94 -1.43
CA ASN A 163 16.30 -18.81 -1.09
C ASN A 163 17.30 -18.10 -0.15
N LEU A 164 17.59 -16.82 -0.41
CA LEU A 164 18.45 -16.01 0.45
C LEU A 164 17.83 -15.83 1.84
N MET A 165 16.52 -15.56 1.92
CA MET A 165 15.77 -15.45 3.16
C MET A 165 15.84 -16.77 3.97
N ASN A 166 15.60 -17.91 3.33
CA ASN A 166 15.68 -19.23 3.98
C ASN A 166 17.09 -19.52 4.49
N GLN A 167 18.11 -19.24 3.69
CA GLN A 167 19.50 -19.39 4.08
C GLN A 167 19.82 -18.53 5.31
N LEU A 168 19.52 -17.22 5.27
CA LEU A 168 19.75 -16.32 6.39
C LEU A 168 19.00 -16.77 7.66
N ASN A 169 17.74 -17.17 7.53
CA ASN A 169 16.97 -17.69 8.66
C ASN A 169 17.52 -19.01 9.23
N SER A 170 18.27 -19.79 8.46
CA SER A 170 18.91 -21.02 8.97
C SER A 170 20.27 -20.77 9.64
N VAL A 171 21.03 -19.75 9.22
CA VAL A 171 22.41 -19.54 9.69
C VAL A 171 22.57 -18.37 10.67
N VAL A 172 21.66 -17.40 10.65
CA VAL A 172 21.74 -16.22 11.53
C VAL A 172 21.28 -16.61 12.94
N PRO A 173 22.03 -16.30 14.00
CA PRO A 173 21.62 -16.56 15.38
C PRO A 173 20.31 -15.86 15.79
N ASP A 174 19.56 -16.44 16.73
CA ASP A 174 18.27 -15.91 17.22
C ASP A 174 18.38 -14.52 17.84
N ASP A 175 19.46 -14.24 18.56
CA ASP A 175 19.73 -12.95 19.19
C ASP A 175 19.96 -11.85 18.15
N ILE A 176 20.63 -12.17 17.03
CA ILE A 176 20.79 -11.24 15.91
C ILE A 176 19.45 -10.98 15.22
N ARG A 177 18.63 -12.02 14.98
CA ARG A 177 17.27 -11.84 14.43
C ARG A 177 16.39 -10.98 15.33
N ALA A 178 16.45 -11.21 16.65
CA ALA A 178 15.73 -10.41 17.63
C ALA A 178 16.19 -8.95 17.61
N MET A 179 17.50 -8.70 17.50
CA MET A 179 18.06 -7.35 17.35
C MET A 179 17.54 -6.64 16.10
N LEU A 180 17.53 -7.33 14.94
CA LEU A 180 16.98 -6.77 13.70
C LEU A 180 15.52 -6.36 13.91
N GLN A 181 14.70 -7.25 14.46
CA GLN A 181 13.29 -6.98 14.71
C GLN A 181 13.06 -5.88 15.76
N GLU A 182 13.86 -5.81 16.82
CA GLU A 182 13.73 -4.79 17.87
C GLU A 182 14.09 -3.38 17.37
N ARG A 183 15.13 -3.28 16.54
CA ARG A 183 15.61 -2.00 16.01
C ARG A 183 14.78 -1.55 14.82
N SER A 184 14.58 -2.39 13.81
CA SER A 184 13.91 -1.99 12.57
C SER A 184 12.42 -2.31 12.54
N GLY A 185 11.93 -3.18 13.42
CA GLY A 185 10.58 -3.72 13.36
C GLY A 185 10.39 -4.82 12.31
N CYS A 186 11.40 -5.07 11.48
CA CYS A 186 11.32 -5.93 10.30
C CYS A 186 12.02 -7.28 10.54
N PRO A 187 11.32 -8.42 10.41
CA PRO A 187 11.99 -9.72 10.35
C PRO A 187 12.73 -9.91 9.01
N ILE A 188 13.59 -10.94 8.93
CA ILE A 188 14.22 -11.34 7.66
C ILE A 188 13.15 -11.94 6.75
N SER A 189 12.75 -11.20 5.72
CA SER A 189 11.67 -11.56 4.80
C SER A 189 11.94 -11.01 3.39
N THR A 190 11.43 -11.69 2.36
CA THR A 190 11.53 -11.23 0.96
C THR A 190 10.88 -9.86 0.71
N TYR A 191 10.00 -9.45 1.63
CA TYR A 191 9.22 -8.23 1.56
C TYR A 191 10.09 -6.96 1.58
N PHE A 192 11.04 -6.87 2.51
CA PHE A 192 11.76 -5.62 2.83
C PHE A 192 12.87 -5.27 1.83
N SER A 193 13.17 -3.98 1.71
CA SER A 193 14.14 -3.46 0.74
C SER A 193 15.56 -3.98 0.95
N SER A 194 15.94 -4.28 2.19
CA SER A 194 17.26 -4.84 2.55
C SER A 194 17.64 -6.11 1.80
N LEU A 195 16.73 -7.08 1.66
CA LEU A 195 17.02 -8.30 0.89
C LEU A 195 17.08 -8.01 -0.61
N LYS A 196 16.25 -7.09 -1.09
CA LYS A 196 16.27 -6.66 -2.50
C LYS A 196 17.58 -5.96 -2.84
N TRP A 197 18.08 -5.10 -1.95
CA TRP A 197 19.41 -4.52 -2.02
C TRP A 197 20.49 -5.60 -2.08
N THR A 198 20.49 -6.54 -1.13
CA THR A 198 21.50 -7.61 -1.07
C THR A 198 21.54 -8.39 -2.38
N TRP A 199 20.37 -8.71 -2.94
CA TRP A 199 20.27 -9.37 -4.23
C TRP A 199 20.81 -8.52 -5.38
N LEU A 200 20.45 -7.23 -5.45
CA LEU A 200 20.95 -6.32 -6.49
C LEU A 200 22.47 -6.21 -6.45
N TYR A 201 23.06 -6.07 -5.26
CA TYR A 201 24.49 -6.03 -5.05
C TYR A 201 25.18 -7.33 -5.50
N ASP A 202 24.60 -8.49 -5.21
CA ASP A 202 25.21 -9.79 -5.55
C ASP A 202 25.01 -10.20 -7.02
N ASN A 203 24.01 -9.66 -7.72
CA ASN A 203 23.56 -10.17 -9.03
C ASN A 203 23.63 -9.18 -10.19
N ILE A 204 23.75 -7.87 -9.94
CA ILE A 204 23.83 -6.85 -11.00
C ILE A 204 25.26 -6.31 -11.08
N PRO A 205 26.06 -6.71 -12.10
CA PRO A 205 27.48 -6.34 -12.21
C PRO A 205 27.73 -4.83 -12.16
N GLU A 206 26.90 -4.04 -12.84
CA GLU A 206 27.04 -2.57 -12.85
C GLU A 206 26.87 -1.95 -11.46
N ILE A 207 25.98 -2.50 -10.63
CA ILE A 207 25.78 -2.05 -9.24
C ILE A 207 26.96 -2.50 -8.39
N GLN A 208 27.39 -3.76 -8.51
CA GLN A 208 28.52 -4.29 -7.75
C GLN A 208 29.81 -3.52 -8.03
N GLU A 209 30.17 -3.34 -9.31
CA GLU A 209 31.36 -2.60 -9.74
C GLU A 209 31.34 -1.15 -9.25
N SER A 210 30.20 -0.46 -9.39
CA SER A 210 30.05 0.92 -8.90
C SER A 210 30.20 1.00 -7.39
N TYR A 211 29.61 0.07 -6.64
CA TYR A 211 29.73 0.03 -5.18
C TYR A 211 31.17 -0.27 -4.73
N ASP A 212 31.80 -1.29 -5.31
CA ASP A 212 33.14 -1.76 -4.91
C ASP A 212 34.24 -0.78 -5.33
N SER A 213 34.02 0.02 -6.38
CA SER A 213 34.92 1.11 -6.78
C SER A 213 35.07 2.20 -5.72
N GLY A 214 34.06 2.36 -4.85
CA GLY A 214 34.02 3.43 -3.85
C GLY A 214 33.78 4.82 -4.43
N GLU A 215 33.35 4.95 -5.69
CA GLU A 215 33.03 6.25 -6.33
C GLU A 215 31.78 6.93 -5.73
N CYS A 216 30.98 6.20 -4.92
CA CYS A 216 29.77 6.70 -4.28
C CYS A 216 28.75 7.29 -5.28
N ASP A 217 28.65 6.70 -6.47
CA ASP A 217 27.68 7.11 -7.51
C ASP A 217 26.29 6.51 -7.28
N LEU A 218 26.17 5.45 -6.48
CA LEU A 218 24.88 4.77 -6.27
C LEU A 218 23.97 5.58 -5.36
N MET A 219 22.71 5.71 -5.76
CA MET A 219 21.62 6.23 -4.94
C MET A 219 20.61 5.12 -4.71
N PHE A 220 20.34 4.83 -3.44
CA PHE A 220 19.27 3.93 -3.02
C PHE A 220 17.99 4.72 -2.78
N GLY A 221 16.84 4.16 -3.11
CA GLY A 221 15.58 4.74 -2.69
C GLY A 221 14.39 3.81 -2.86
N THR A 222 13.36 4.07 -2.07
CA THR A 222 12.00 3.62 -2.32
C THR A 222 11.31 4.54 -3.34
N ILE A 223 10.08 4.22 -3.74
CA ILE A 223 9.34 4.94 -4.79
C ILE A 223 9.15 6.43 -4.45
N ASP A 224 8.87 6.77 -3.18
CA ASP A 224 8.81 8.16 -2.71
C ASP A 224 10.10 8.92 -3.01
N THR A 225 11.24 8.36 -2.64
CA THR A 225 12.55 9.00 -2.85
C THR A 225 12.81 9.21 -4.33
N TRP A 226 12.53 8.21 -5.16
CA TRP A 226 12.68 8.31 -6.61
C TRP A 226 11.81 9.42 -7.19
N LEU A 227 10.55 9.52 -6.77
CA LEU A 227 9.65 10.57 -7.23
C LEU A 227 10.13 11.95 -6.76
N ILE A 228 10.33 12.13 -5.45
CA ILE A 228 10.74 13.40 -4.84
C ILE A 228 12.03 13.91 -5.50
N TYR A 229 13.03 13.05 -5.68
CA TYR A 229 14.27 13.42 -6.34
C TYR A 229 14.06 13.92 -7.78
N ASN A 230 13.13 13.32 -8.52
CA ASN A 230 12.92 13.68 -9.91
C ASN A 230 12.04 14.93 -10.08
N ILE A 231 10.98 15.07 -9.29
CA ILE A 231 9.96 16.11 -9.44
C ILE A 231 10.20 17.36 -8.59
N THR A 232 11.35 17.47 -7.89
CA THR A 232 11.71 18.68 -7.13
C THR A 232 12.80 19.48 -7.81
N LYS A 233 12.70 20.82 -7.72
CA LYS A 233 13.76 21.75 -8.19
C LYS A 233 15.08 21.52 -7.48
N GLU A 234 15.01 21.16 -6.20
CA GLU A 234 16.14 20.99 -5.30
C GLU A 234 16.88 19.66 -5.53
N LYS A 235 16.32 18.74 -6.32
CA LYS A 235 16.76 17.34 -6.39
C LYS A 235 16.84 16.73 -4.98
N SER A 236 15.80 16.97 -4.19
CA SER A 236 15.70 16.54 -2.81
C SER A 236 15.85 15.02 -2.71
N PHE A 237 16.93 14.57 -2.08
CA PHE A 237 17.17 13.16 -1.81
C PHE A 237 16.70 12.79 -0.41
N LEU A 238 15.38 12.67 -0.28
CA LEU A 238 14.65 12.52 0.98
C LEU A 238 13.73 11.30 0.93
N THR A 239 13.48 10.70 2.09
CA THR A 239 12.43 9.70 2.30
C THR A 239 11.69 10.02 3.59
N ASP A 240 10.39 9.77 3.63
CA ASP A 240 9.66 9.90 4.88
C ASP A 240 9.96 8.74 5.84
N ILE A 241 9.75 8.99 7.13
CA ILE A 241 9.99 8.00 8.18
C ILE A 241 9.16 6.72 8.02
N THR A 242 7.96 6.80 7.41
CA THR A 242 7.13 5.62 7.20
C THR A 242 7.73 4.71 6.12
N ASN A 243 8.19 5.24 4.98
CA ASN A 243 8.93 4.49 3.97
C ASN A 243 10.28 3.99 4.50
N ALA A 244 11.06 4.83 5.19
CA ALA A 244 12.34 4.43 5.78
C ALA A 244 12.22 3.24 6.74
N SER A 245 11.14 3.18 7.53
CA SER A 245 10.86 2.07 8.45
C SER A 245 10.71 0.70 7.77
N ARG A 246 10.55 0.68 6.44
CA ARG A 246 10.33 -0.53 5.64
C ARG A 246 11.58 -1.08 4.97
N THR A 247 12.69 -0.37 5.11
CA THR A 247 13.96 -0.77 4.49
C THR A 247 14.69 -1.86 5.26
N SER A 248 14.45 -1.94 6.58
CA SER A 248 15.29 -2.64 7.56
C SER A 248 16.67 -1.98 7.79
N PHE A 249 16.85 -0.71 7.38
CA PHE A 249 18.07 0.07 7.62
C PHE A 249 17.92 1.12 8.73
N MET A 250 16.69 1.55 9.00
CA MET A 250 16.37 2.54 10.02
C MET A 250 16.11 1.89 11.38
N ASN A 251 16.63 2.48 12.45
CA ASN A 251 16.22 2.16 13.81
C ASN A 251 15.00 3.01 14.20
N LEU A 252 13.91 2.33 14.56
CA LEU A 252 12.62 2.92 14.88
C LEU A 252 12.66 3.86 16.09
N GLU A 253 13.62 3.69 17.00
CA GLU A 253 13.76 4.50 18.21
C GLU A 253 14.55 5.78 17.94
N THR A 254 15.68 5.67 17.24
CA THR A 254 16.52 6.82 16.87
C THR A 254 15.91 7.63 15.72
N LYS A 255 15.07 7.00 14.88
CA LYS A 255 14.44 7.56 13.67
C LYS A 255 15.48 7.87 12.58
N ASP A 256 16.61 7.19 12.62
CA ASP A 256 17.73 7.37 11.70
C ASP A 256 18.33 6.02 11.33
N TYR A 257 19.22 6.01 10.35
CA TYR A 257 19.96 4.81 9.96
C TYR A 257 20.79 4.26 11.13
N ASP A 258 20.86 2.94 11.22
CA ASP A 258 21.54 2.24 12.32
C ASP A 258 22.73 1.46 11.78
N GLU A 259 23.93 1.74 12.30
CA GLU A 259 25.17 1.15 11.81
C GLU A 259 25.16 -0.38 11.85
N ALA A 260 24.56 -0.99 12.89
CA ALA A 260 24.51 -2.45 12.99
C ALA A 260 23.53 -3.07 11.99
N LEU A 261 22.42 -2.39 11.70
CA LEU A 261 21.49 -2.81 10.64
C LEU A 261 22.16 -2.72 9.27
N LEU A 262 22.83 -1.59 8.99
CA LEU A 262 23.53 -1.36 7.73
C LEU A 262 24.66 -2.37 7.52
N GLU A 263 25.49 -2.61 8.55
CA GLU A 263 26.57 -3.61 8.51
C GLU A 263 26.02 -5.02 8.20
N PHE A 264 24.94 -5.43 8.88
CA PHE A 264 24.31 -6.73 8.64
C PHE A 264 23.86 -6.90 7.19
N TRP A 265 23.30 -5.84 6.58
CA TRP A 265 22.84 -5.85 5.18
C TRP A 265 23.92 -5.44 4.17
N ARG A 266 25.18 -5.35 4.60
CA ARG A 266 26.33 -4.99 3.75
C ARG A 266 26.15 -3.63 3.06
N VAL A 267 25.56 -2.67 3.76
CA VAL A 267 25.39 -1.28 3.31
C VAL A 267 26.44 -0.40 3.97
N ASP A 268 27.30 0.20 3.17
CA ASP A 268 28.34 1.14 3.56
C ASP A 268 28.01 2.51 2.96
N THR A 269 27.65 3.46 3.83
CA THR A 269 27.24 4.81 3.42
C THR A 269 28.35 5.64 2.80
N THR A 270 29.60 5.16 2.82
CA THR A 270 30.70 5.75 2.04
C THR A 270 30.68 5.32 0.57
N LYS A 271 29.99 4.23 0.24
CA LYS A 271 29.94 3.62 -1.11
C LYS A 271 28.58 3.77 -1.79
N ILE A 272 27.52 3.97 -1.01
CA ILE A 272 26.16 4.23 -1.52
C ILE A 272 25.51 5.38 -0.76
N ASN A 273 24.78 6.23 -1.48
CA ASN A 273 24.01 7.31 -0.89
C ASN A 273 22.64 6.77 -0.44
N LEU A 274 22.28 7.02 0.81
CA LEU A 274 20.95 6.76 1.37
C LEU A 274 20.17 8.08 1.54
N PRO A 275 18.86 8.11 1.29
CA PRO A 275 18.08 9.34 1.37
C PRO A 275 17.96 9.81 2.81
N LYS A 276 17.97 11.13 3.03
CA LYS A 276 17.78 11.65 4.39
C LYS A 276 16.36 11.35 4.87
N ILE A 277 16.27 10.74 6.05
CA ILE A 277 14.99 10.42 6.69
C ILE A 277 14.38 11.69 7.28
N VAL A 278 13.13 11.98 6.92
CA VAL A 278 12.38 13.17 7.36
C VAL A 278 10.95 12.83 7.83
N PRO A 279 10.27 13.74 8.54
CA PRO A 279 8.88 13.53 8.94
C PRO A 279 7.92 13.45 7.75
N SER A 280 6.81 12.72 7.90
CA SER A 280 5.80 12.57 6.84
C SER A 280 5.13 13.87 6.40
N CYS A 281 5.08 14.87 7.30
CA CYS A 281 4.76 16.26 6.97
C CYS A 281 6.03 17.10 7.09
N TYR A 282 6.61 17.49 5.96
CA TYR A 282 7.92 18.16 5.89
C TYR A 282 8.05 18.94 4.58
N ASP A 283 8.99 19.86 4.46
CA ASP A 283 9.29 20.55 3.21
C ASP A 283 10.17 19.66 2.32
N TYR A 284 9.55 18.92 1.39
CA TYR A 284 10.26 18.01 0.49
C TYR A 284 10.87 18.73 -0.71
N GLY A 285 10.51 19.99 -0.94
CA GLY A 285 10.97 20.79 -2.07
C GLY A 285 9.82 21.33 -2.91
N THR A 286 10.19 22.05 -3.96
CA THR A 286 9.27 22.74 -4.86
C THR A 286 9.13 21.94 -6.13
N PHE A 287 7.90 21.76 -6.63
CA PHE A 287 7.65 20.98 -7.84
C PHE A 287 8.43 21.53 -9.05
N GLN A 288 8.97 20.60 -9.85
CA GLN A 288 9.59 20.84 -11.16
C GLN A 288 9.13 19.73 -12.11
N LEU A 289 8.75 20.11 -13.33
CA LEU A 289 8.51 19.15 -14.39
C LEU A 289 9.85 18.46 -14.77
N PRO A 290 9.98 17.14 -14.61
CA PRO A 290 11.25 16.45 -14.89
C PRO A 290 11.48 16.25 -16.39
N ASP A 291 12.75 16.26 -16.80
CA ASP A 291 13.16 15.86 -18.15
C ASP A 291 13.23 14.32 -18.23
N LEU A 292 12.15 13.72 -18.73
CA LEU A 292 12.04 12.26 -18.90
C LEU A 292 13.11 11.68 -19.85
N LYS A 293 13.56 12.44 -20.85
CA LYS A 293 14.59 11.97 -21.79
C LYS A 293 15.95 11.84 -21.12
N HIS A 294 16.27 12.76 -20.21
CA HIS A 294 17.51 12.73 -19.44
C HIS A 294 17.68 11.42 -18.65
N ILE A 295 16.59 10.93 -18.04
CA ILE A 295 16.58 9.70 -17.25
C ILE A 295 16.34 8.43 -18.07
N GLY A 296 16.23 8.53 -19.40
CA GLY A 296 16.18 7.40 -20.31
C GLY A 296 14.79 7.09 -20.92
N TYR A 297 13.76 7.89 -20.66
CA TYR A 297 12.43 7.70 -21.23
C TYR A 297 12.25 8.52 -22.50
N GLN A 298 12.13 7.86 -23.67
CA GLN A 298 12.17 8.54 -24.97
C GLN A 298 10.81 8.99 -25.48
N ARG A 299 9.71 8.33 -25.07
CA ARG A 299 8.36 8.63 -25.55
C ARG A 299 7.88 9.97 -25.01
N LYS A 300 7.23 10.76 -25.86
CA LYS A 300 6.50 11.96 -25.41
C LYS A 300 5.18 11.53 -24.77
N VAL A 301 5.01 11.86 -23.50
CA VAL A 301 3.82 11.47 -22.70
C VAL A 301 2.82 12.62 -22.58
N LEU A 302 3.32 13.85 -22.48
CA LEU A 302 2.50 15.05 -22.33
C LEU A 302 2.26 15.71 -23.69
N SER A 303 1.06 16.26 -23.90
CA SER A 303 0.84 17.25 -24.96
C SER A 303 1.52 18.56 -24.59
N GLN A 304 1.73 19.45 -25.58
CA GLN A 304 2.27 20.78 -25.30
C GLN A 304 1.36 21.55 -24.33
N ASP A 305 0.05 21.49 -24.53
CA ASP A 305 -0.93 22.13 -23.63
C ASP A 305 -0.84 21.59 -22.19
N ALA A 306 -0.62 20.28 -22.02
CA ALA A 306 -0.48 19.68 -20.70
C ALA A 306 0.81 20.13 -20.00
N GLU A 307 1.94 20.22 -20.74
CA GLU A 307 3.21 20.76 -20.21
C GLU A 307 3.04 22.22 -19.77
N GLU A 308 2.41 23.06 -20.60
CA GLU A 308 2.17 24.47 -20.30
C GLU A 308 1.23 24.64 -19.08
N ILE A 309 0.18 23.83 -18.98
CA ILE A 309 -0.74 23.83 -17.82
C ILE A 309 -0.03 23.39 -16.54
N ILE A 310 0.75 22.29 -16.58
CA ILE A 310 1.52 21.82 -15.42
C ILE A 310 2.47 22.92 -14.95
N MET A 311 3.24 23.51 -15.86
CA MET A 311 4.19 24.57 -15.52
C MET A 311 3.48 25.80 -14.95
N ARG A 312 2.33 26.20 -15.50
CA ARG A 312 1.57 27.36 -14.98
C ARG A 312 0.97 27.10 -13.60
N LEU A 313 0.43 25.91 -13.36
CA LEU A 313 -0.32 25.61 -12.14
C LEU A 313 0.52 25.03 -11.00
N LEU A 314 1.67 24.39 -11.30
CA LEU A 314 2.49 23.70 -10.31
C LEU A 314 3.91 24.27 -10.13
N ALA A 315 4.40 25.20 -10.95
CA ALA A 315 5.81 25.60 -10.91
C ALA A 315 6.36 26.02 -9.54
N ASP A 316 5.54 26.55 -8.64
CA ASP A 316 5.96 26.94 -7.27
C ASP A 316 5.17 26.23 -6.17
N VAL A 317 4.49 25.14 -6.52
CA VAL A 317 3.71 24.36 -5.56
C VAL A 317 4.67 23.48 -4.75
N PRO A 318 4.65 23.57 -3.41
CA PRO A 318 5.52 22.78 -2.57
C PRO A 318 4.99 21.35 -2.44
N ILE A 319 5.92 20.39 -2.34
CA ILE A 319 5.63 19.02 -1.94
C ILE A 319 5.83 18.97 -0.43
N THR A 320 4.77 18.71 0.31
CA THR A 320 4.79 18.84 1.78
C THR A 320 4.33 17.61 2.55
N GLY A 321 3.85 16.58 1.83
CA GLY A 321 3.40 15.33 2.41
C GLY A 321 4.02 14.13 1.70
N CYS A 322 4.50 13.16 2.46
CA CYS A 322 4.92 11.86 1.95
C CYS A 322 4.64 10.78 2.98
N LEU A 323 4.00 9.68 2.56
CA LEU A 323 3.65 8.53 3.38
C LEU A 323 3.70 7.25 2.55
N GLY A 324 4.16 6.15 3.12
CA GLY A 324 3.94 4.82 2.54
C GLY A 324 2.44 4.53 2.46
N ASP A 325 1.99 3.84 1.41
CA ASP A 325 0.56 3.64 1.07
C ASP A 325 -0.34 3.20 2.23
N GLN A 326 0.07 2.19 3.01
CA GLN A 326 -0.74 1.68 4.11
C GLN A 326 -0.78 2.65 5.31
N SER A 327 0.30 3.41 5.52
CA SER A 327 0.40 4.49 6.49
C SER A 327 -0.44 5.70 6.04
N ALA A 328 -0.45 6.01 4.75
CA ALA A 328 -1.34 7.01 4.17
C ALA A 328 -2.81 6.60 4.32
N SER A 329 -3.16 5.34 4.04
CA SER A 329 -4.52 4.81 4.29
C SER A 329 -4.94 4.98 5.76
N LEU A 330 -4.06 4.69 6.74
CA LEU A 330 -4.34 4.96 8.16
C LEU A 330 -4.69 6.44 8.42
N VAL A 331 -3.91 7.36 7.85
CA VAL A 331 -4.15 8.81 7.97
C VAL A 331 -5.45 9.21 7.28
N GLY A 332 -5.72 8.72 6.07
CA GLY A 332 -6.94 9.03 5.31
C GLY A 332 -8.22 8.46 5.94
N GLN A 333 -8.10 7.36 6.69
CA GLN A 333 -9.19 6.81 7.51
C GLN A 333 -9.35 7.54 8.85
N LEU A 334 -8.54 8.59 9.10
CA LEU A 334 -8.59 9.43 10.30
C LEU A 334 -8.30 8.68 11.61
N ALA A 335 -7.59 7.56 11.51
CA ALA A 335 -7.22 6.65 12.59
C ALA A 335 -6.02 7.20 13.41
N PHE A 336 -6.18 8.41 13.93
CA PHE A 336 -5.14 9.17 14.64
C PHE A 336 -4.98 8.81 16.12
N GLN A 337 -5.97 8.14 16.72
CA GLN A 337 -5.92 7.83 18.14
C GLN A 337 -5.25 6.49 18.36
N LYS A 338 -4.53 6.39 19.47
CA LYS A 338 -4.04 5.11 19.97
C LYS A 338 -5.23 4.16 20.16
N GLY A 339 -5.12 2.96 19.59
CA GLY A 339 -6.17 1.96 19.57
C GLY A 339 -7.07 2.00 18.34
N ASP A 340 -6.97 3.02 17.49
CA ASP A 340 -7.60 2.99 16.17
C ASP A 340 -6.89 1.93 15.31
N ALA A 341 -7.67 1.12 14.60
CA ALA A 341 -7.14 0.22 13.59
C ALA A 341 -7.77 0.53 12.25
N LYS A 342 -7.05 0.21 11.18
CA LYS A 342 -7.59 0.21 9.82
C LYS A 342 -7.39 -1.14 9.16
N CYS A 343 -8.24 -1.50 8.22
CA CYS A 343 -8.08 -2.66 7.34
C CYS A 343 -8.46 -2.29 5.90
N THR A 344 -7.48 -2.38 5.01
CA THR A 344 -7.69 -2.19 3.56
C THR A 344 -7.90 -3.54 2.90
N TYR A 345 -9.08 -3.77 2.31
CA TYR A 345 -9.42 -5.02 1.61
C TYR A 345 -9.16 -4.92 0.11
N GLY A 346 -7.99 -5.37 -0.33
CA GLY A 346 -7.64 -5.54 -1.74
C GLY A 346 -7.64 -7.02 -2.16
N THR A 347 -6.70 -7.40 -3.03
CA THR A 347 -6.40 -8.81 -3.36
C THR A 347 -6.07 -9.59 -2.07
N GLY A 348 -5.21 -9.02 -1.23
CA GLY A 348 -5.03 -9.38 0.18
C GLY A 348 -5.70 -8.36 1.10
N ALA A 349 -5.39 -8.39 2.40
CA ALA A 349 -5.80 -7.35 3.33
C ALA A 349 -4.64 -6.88 4.21
N PHE A 350 -4.58 -5.58 4.49
CA PHE A 350 -3.52 -4.97 5.29
C PHE A 350 -4.12 -4.21 6.47
N LEU A 351 -3.72 -4.63 7.67
CA LEU A 351 -4.17 -4.06 8.92
C LEU A 351 -3.05 -3.25 9.55
N LEU A 352 -3.35 -2.02 9.96
CA LEU A 352 -2.48 -1.22 10.83
C LEU A 352 -3.25 -0.91 12.11
N TYR A 353 -2.59 -1.08 13.25
CA TYR A 353 -3.10 -0.75 14.59
C TYR A 353 -2.24 0.36 15.19
N ASN A 354 -2.83 1.53 15.41
CA ASN A 354 -2.13 2.71 15.93
C ASN A 354 -1.80 2.53 17.42
N THR A 355 -0.51 2.53 17.74
CA THR A 355 0.01 2.32 19.10
C THR A 355 0.32 3.64 19.83
N GLY A 356 0.09 4.78 19.16
CA GLY A 356 0.47 6.12 19.60
C GLY A 356 1.97 6.36 19.47
N ASP A 357 2.53 7.18 20.35
CA ASP A 357 3.94 7.58 20.38
C ASP A 357 4.90 6.51 20.92
N LYS A 358 4.40 5.30 21.23
CA LYS A 358 5.17 4.21 21.83
C LYS A 358 5.41 3.09 20.83
N LYS A 359 6.68 2.86 20.50
CA LYS A 359 7.13 1.66 19.77
C LYS A 359 6.75 0.40 20.55
N LEU A 360 6.08 -0.55 19.89
CA LEU A 360 5.79 -1.88 20.42
C LEU A 360 6.39 -2.94 19.50
N VAL A 361 7.27 -3.80 20.02
CA VAL A 361 7.79 -4.95 19.27
C VAL A 361 6.84 -6.12 19.44
N SER A 362 6.30 -6.64 18.34
CA SER A 362 5.35 -7.75 18.40
C SER A 362 5.99 -9.05 18.87
N LYS A 363 5.29 -9.78 19.74
CA LYS A 363 5.60 -11.16 20.13
C LYS A 363 4.72 -12.19 19.43
N HIS A 364 3.76 -11.73 18.63
CA HIS A 364 2.75 -12.54 17.96
C HIS A 364 2.83 -12.42 16.42
N GLY A 365 3.96 -11.93 15.91
CA GLY A 365 4.31 -11.94 14.49
C GLY A 365 3.74 -10.79 13.66
N ALA A 366 3.25 -9.71 14.28
CA ALA A 366 3.01 -8.46 13.58
C ALA A 366 4.35 -7.73 13.31
N VAL A 367 4.35 -6.87 12.29
CA VAL A 367 5.50 -6.01 11.97
C VAL A 367 5.34 -4.69 12.74
N THR A 368 6.40 -4.22 13.38
CA THR A 368 6.40 -2.90 14.01
C THR A 368 6.82 -1.86 12.99
N THR A 369 6.09 -0.75 12.88
CA THR A 369 6.34 0.26 11.84
C THR A 369 6.01 1.66 12.33
N VAL A 370 6.34 2.69 11.56
CA VAL A 370 5.83 4.05 11.77
C VAL A 370 4.55 4.25 10.95
N GLY A 371 3.51 4.76 11.60
CA GLY A 371 2.23 5.12 10.99
C GLY A 371 2.26 6.51 10.36
N TYR A 372 2.76 7.52 11.08
CA TYR A 372 3.00 8.87 10.55
C TYR A 372 3.83 9.70 11.52
N TRP A 373 4.40 10.81 11.04
CA TRP A 373 5.02 11.81 11.91
C TRP A 373 4.74 13.25 11.42
N PHE A 374 4.00 14.01 12.23
CA PHE A 374 3.56 15.37 11.93
C PHE A 374 4.07 16.38 12.99
N PRO A 375 5.35 16.76 12.96
CA PRO A 375 5.96 17.58 14.02
C PRO A 375 5.49 19.04 14.04
N ASP A 376 4.85 19.50 12.97
CA ASP A 376 4.32 20.86 12.84
C ASP A 376 2.94 21.06 13.52
N LEU A 377 2.34 19.99 14.07
CA LEU A 377 1.10 20.08 14.84
C LEU A 377 1.27 20.92 16.11
N ASP A 378 0.19 21.51 16.60
CA ASP A 378 0.19 22.24 17.86
C ASP A 378 -0.07 21.27 19.03
N PRO A 379 0.91 21.01 19.92
CA PRO A 379 0.73 20.09 21.05
C PRO A 379 -0.36 20.55 22.04
N ALA A 380 -0.70 21.84 22.05
CA ALA A 380 -1.79 22.36 22.88
C ALA A 380 -3.18 22.03 22.32
N VAL A 381 -3.29 21.77 21.02
CA VAL A 381 -4.55 21.43 20.32
C VAL A 381 -4.69 19.92 20.14
N ASP A 382 -3.64 19.27 19.62
CA ASP A 382 -3.66 17.86 19.24
C ASP A 382 -3.14 16.92 20.35
N GLY A 383 -2.67 17.49 21.45
CA GLY A 383 -2.10 16.77 22.59
C GLY A 383 -0.57 16.67 22.52
N LYS A 384 0.06 16.54 23.69
CA LYS A 384 1.52 16.65 23.84
C LYS A 384 2.31 15.69 22.94
N ASP A 385 1.78 14.48 22.75
CA ASP A 385 2.48 13.41 22.05
C ASP A 385 2.15 13.36 20.53
N SER A 386 1.36 14.31 20.02
CA SER A 386 0.98 14.37 18.59
C SER A 386 2.15 14.71 17.66
N VAL A 387 3.14 15.46 18.17
CA VAL A 387 4.34 15.86 17.43
C VAL A 387 5.44 14.80 17.41
N ASN A 388 5.27 13.70 18.15
CA ASN A 388 6.15 12.54 18.09
C ASN A 388 5.76 11.66 16.89
N PRO A 389 6.63 10.74 16.43
CA PRO A 389 6.21 9.70 15.50
C PRO A 389 5.16 8.80 16.15
N HIS A 390 4.07 8.53 15.43
CA HIS A 390 3.06 7.54 15.84
C HIS A 390 3.43 6.20 15.21
N TYR A 391 3.56 5.16 16.04
CA TYR A 391 3.92 3.82 15.62
C TYR A 391 2.68 2.97 15.38
N CYS A 392 2.84 1.93 14.57
CA CYS A 392 1.81 0.95 14.32
C CYS A 392 2.35 -0.48 14.47
N LEU A 393 1.45 -1.39 14.81
CA LEU A 393 1.61 -2.79 14.47
C LEU A 393 0.91 -3.05 13.15
N GLU A 394 1.56 -3.80 12.27
CA GLU A 394 1.05 -4.15 10.95
C GLU A 394 0.92 -5.68 10.81
N GLY A 395 -0.18 -6.10 10.19
CA GLY A 395 -0.43 -7.49 9.84
C GLY A 395 -1.07 -7.58 8.46
N SER A 396 -0.72 -8.62 7.72
CA SER A 396 -1.19 -8.81 6.36
C SER A 396 -1.87 -10.18 6.19
N ILE A 397 -2.84 -10.21 5.28
CA ILE A 397 -3.56 -11.40 4.85
C ILE A 397 -3.31 -11.53 3.36
N ALA A 398 -2.70 -12.65 2.93
CA ALA A 398 -2.38 -12.87 1.51
C ALA A 398 -3.64 -12.90 0.63
N VAL A 399 -4.69 -13.56 1.12
CA VAL A 399 -5.88 -13.90 0.33
C VAL A 399 -7.12 -13.32 1.00
N ALA A 400 -7.59 -12.18 0.48
CA ALA A 400 -8.87 -11.56 0.84
C ALA A 400 -9.77 -11.47 -0.41
N GLY A 401 -9.64 -10.40 -1.21
CA GLY A 401 -10.34 -10.26 -2.48
C GLY A 401 -9.98 -11.36 -3.49
N ALA A 402 -8.75 -11.91 -3.42
CA ALA A 402 -8.35 -13.08 -4.19
C ALA A 402 -9.23 -14.31 -3.90
N CYS A 403 -9.74 -14.46 -2.66
CA CYS A 403 -10.69 -15.53 -2.33
C CYS A 403 -12.00 -15.35 -3.13
N VAL A 404 -12.49 -14.11 -3.22
CA VAL A 404 -13.70 -13.78 -3.99
C VAL A 404 -13.47 -13.99 -5.48
N GLN A 405 -12.31 -13.58 -6.00
CA GLN A 405 -11.92 -13.82 -7.39
C GLN A 405 -11.84 -15.31 -7.70
N TRP A 406 -11.26 -16.12 -6.81
CA TRP A 406 -11.19 -17.58 -6.99
C TRP A 406 -12.59 -18.24 -7.03
N LEU A 407 -13.53 -17.79 -6.19
CA LEU A 407 -14.92 -18.26 -6.27
C LEU A 407 -15.61 -17.88 -7.59
N ARG A 408 -15.27 -16.72 -8.15
CA ARG A 408 -15.77 -16.22 -9.44
C ARG A 408 -15.16 -16.99 -10.61
N ASP A 409 -13.84 -17.13 -10.62
CA ASP A 409 -13.09 -17.55 -11.81
C ASP A 409 -12.83 -19.05 -11.84
N ASN A 410 -12.64 -19.69 -10.69
CA ASN A 410 -12.29 -21.10 -10.61
C ASN A 410 -13.52 -21.96 -10.29
N LEU A 411 -14.31 -21.57 -9.27
CA LEU A 411 -15.53 -22.33 -8.92
C LEU A 411 -16.79 -21.86 -9.65
N LYS A 412 -16.73 -20.72 -10.36
CA LYS A 412 -17.86 -20.16 -11.12
C LYS A 412 -19.14 -19.99 -10.28
N LEU A 413 -19.01 -19.74 -8.98
CA LEU A 413 -20.16 -19.55 -8.08
C LEU A 413 -20.81 -18.18 -8.22
N ILE A 414 -20.05 -17.20 -8.71
CA ILE A 414 -20.49 -15.82 -8.96
C ILE A 414 -19.95 -15.35 -10.31
N TYR A 415 -20.65 -14.42 -10.95
CA TYR A 415 -20.23 -13.80 -12.22
C TYR A 415 -19.40 -12.52 -12.02
N SER A 416 -19.68 -11.78 -10.95
CA SER A 416 -19.01 -10.53 -10.58
C SER A 416 -18.65 -10.61 -9.10
N SER A 417 -17.55 -9.95 -8.70
CA SER A 417 -17.16 -9.85 -7.28
C SER A 417 -18.27 -9.22 -6.43
N SER A 418 -19.04 -8.27 -6.98
CA SER A 418 -20.18 -7.65 -6.30
C SER A 418 -21.29 -8.63 -5.91
N HIS A 419 -21.35 -9.83 -6.52
CA HIS A 419 -22.37 -10.84 -6.22
C HIS A 419 -22.02 -11.70 -5.00
N ILE A 420 -20.83 -11.58 -4.41
CA ILE A 420 -20.44 -12.41 -3.25
C ILE A 420 -21.32 -12.13 -2.03
N GLY A 421 -21.61 -10.86 -1.74
CA GLY A 421 -22.48 -10.44 -0.64
C GLY A 421 -23.91 -10.98 -0.81
N PRO A 422 -24.59 -10.71 -1.94
CA PRO A 422 -25.91 -11.27 -2.24
C PRO A 422 -25.98 -12.79 -2.18
N LEU A 423 -24.96 -13.52 -2.68
CA LEU A 423 -24.93 -14.98 -2.60
C LEU A 423 -24.78 -15.47 -1.15
N ALA A 424 -23.89 -14.85 -0.37
CA ALA A 424 -23.71 -15.18 1.04
C ALA A 424 -24.95 -14.87 1.88
N ALA A 425 -25.67 -13.80 1.56
CA ALA A 425 -26.89 -13.39 2.26
C ALA A 425 -28.08 -14.34 2.05
N GLN A 426 -28.04 -15.22 1.04
CA GLN A 426 -29.06 -16.26 0.86
C GLN A 426 -29.02 -17.34 1.95
N ALA A 427 -27.95 -17.39 2.75
CA ALA A 427 -27.84 -18.26 3.91
C ALA A 427 -27.67 -17.44 5.21
N PRO A 428 -28.39 -17.76 6.29
CA PRO A 428 -28.26 -17.04 7.55
C PRO A 428 -26.91 -17.32 8.25
N THR A 429 -26.28 -18.47 7.97
CA THR A 429 -24.97 -18.87 8.49
C THR A 429 -24.23 -19.69 7.44
N SER A 430 -22.94 -19.98 7.67
CA SER A 430 -22.18 -20.95 6.86
C SER A 430 -22.62 -22.41 7.04
N ALA A 431 -23.64 -22.69 7.87
CA ALA A 431 -24.18 -24.03 8.14
C ALA A 431 -23.11 -25.07 8.56
N GLY A 432 -22.07 -24.62 9.26
CA GLY A 432 -20.96 -25.47 9.72
C GLY A 432 -19.79 -25.55 8.75
N VAL A 433 -19.92 -25.03 7.53
CA VAL A 433 -18.83 -24.94 6.57
C VAL A 433 -17.79 -23.93 7.07
N VAL A 434 -16.51 -24.29 7.00
CA VAL A 434 -15.40 -23.36 7.29
C VAL A 434 -14.44 -23.39 6.13
N PHE A 435 -14.08 -22.22 5.61
CA PHE A 435 -13.08 -22.09 4.56
C PHE A 435 -11.87 -21.36 5.11
N VAL A 436 -10.72 -22.03 5.14
CA VAL A 436 -9.40 -21.43 5.41
C VAL A 436 -8.77 -21.04 4.06
N PRO A 437 -8.77 -19.75 3.66
CA PRO A 437 -8.32 -19.34 2.32
C PRO A 437 -6.80 -19.17 2.26
N ALA A 438 -6.05 -20.23 2.52
CA ALA A 438 -4.58 -20.22 2.56
C ALA A 438 -3.94 -20.64 1.22
N PHE A 439 -4.27 -19.99 0.10
CA PHE A 439 -3.73 -20.39 -1.21
C PHE A 439 -2.22 -20.19 -1.34
N SER A 440 -1.64 -19.29 -0.55
CA SER A 440 -0.21 -18.98 -0.52
C SER A 440 0.34 -19.12 0.91
N GLY A 441 -0.21 -20.06 1.70
CA GLY A 441 0.06 -20.15 3.12
C GLY A 441 -0.76 -19.18 3.97
N LEU A 442 -0.46 -19.17 5.27
CA LEU A 442 -0.99 -18.21 6.23
C LEU A 442 0.14 -17.31 6.75
N PHE A 443 -0.12 -16.00 6.77
CA PHE A 443 0.76 -15.00 7.38
C PHE A 443 0.43 -14.81 8.87
N ALA A 444 0.73 -13.64 9.42
CA ALA A 444 0.43 -13.29 10.80
C ALA A 444 -1.05 -13.58 11.16
N PRO A 445 -1.34 -14.08 12.38
CA PRO A 445 -0.40 -14.50 13.42
C PRO A 445 0.08 -15.96 13.27
N TYR A 446 -0.29 -16.67 12.20
CA TYR A 446 -0.07 -18.11 12.09
C TYR A 446 1.29 -18.51 11.49
N TRP A 447 1.82 -17.68 10.57
CA TRP A 447 3.12 -17.85 9.90
C TRP A 447 3.42 -19.28 9.46
N ASN A 448 2.54 -19.84 8.62
CA ASN A 448 2.66 -21.20 8.12
C ASN A 448 2.54 -21.22 6.59
N PRO A 449 3.68 -21.26 5.86
CA PRO A 449 3.67 -21.31 4.40
C PRO A 449 3.20 -22.67 3.86
N ARG A 450 3.13 -23.71 4.72
CA ARG A 450 2.73 -25.08 4.36
C ARG A 450 1.23 -25.33 4.46
N THR A 451 0.46 -24.34 4.88
CA THR A 451 -1.01 -24.41 4.94
C THR A 451 -1.58 -24.14 3.56
N THR A 452 -2.54 -24.95 3.11
CA THR A 452 -3.22 -24.77 1.82
C THR A 452 -4.70 -24.41 1.99
N GLY A 453 -5.31 -23.88 0.93
CA GLY A 453 -6.72 -23.54 0.89
C GLY A 453 -7.61 -24.75 1.21
N THR A 454 -8.35 -24.73 2.32
CA THR A 454 -9.07 -25.91 2.82
C THR A 454 -10.51 -25.59 3.22
N ILE A 455 -11.47 -26.36 2.69
CA ILE A 455 -12.90 -26.26 3.04
C ILE A 455 -13.29 -27.47 3.91
N PHE A 456 -13.76 -27.21 5.13
CA PHE A 456 -14.27 -28.22 6.06
C PHE A 456 -15.79 -28.15 6.21
N GLY A 457 -16.38 -29.24 6.72
CA GLY A 457 -17.77 -29.22 7.21
C GLY A 457 -18.85 -29.35 6.12
N LEU A 458 -18.49 -29.78 4.91
CA LEU A 458 -19.46 -30.04 3.85
C LEU A 458 -20.36 -31.24 4.20
N THR A 459 -21.65 -31.08 3.96
CA THR A 459 -22.67 -32.14 4.06
C THR A 459 -23.57 -32.09 2.83
N GLN A 460 -24.48 -33.04 2.66
CA GLN A 460 -25.49 -33.00 1.58
C GLN A 460 -26.43 -31.78 1.66
N TYR A 461 -26.48 -31.09 2.81
CA TYR A 461 -27.23 -29.84 2.98
C TYR A 461 -26.47 -28.58 2.48
N SER A 462 -25.16 -28.67 2.31
CA SER A 462 -24.31 -27.54 1.92
C SER A 462 -24.69 -27.02 0.53
N LYS A 463 -24.69 -25.70 0.36
CA LYS A 463 -25.08 -24.98 -0.85
C LYS A 463 -23.99 -23.97 -1.22
N ALA A 464 -24.02 -23.45 -2.44
CA ALA A 464 -23.11 -22.39 -2.88
C ALA A 464 -23.12 -21.16 -1.94
N SER A 465 -24.30 -20.79 -1.42
CA SER A 465 -24.43 -19.71 -0.44
C SER A 465 -23.68 -19.97 0.87
N HIS A 466 -23.66 -21.22 1.35
CA HIS A 466 -22.90 -21.61 2.55
C HIS A 466 -21.39 -21.50 2.33
N ILE A 467 -20.90 -21.87 1.13
CA ILE A 467 -19.48 -21.73 0.75
C ILE A 467 -19.09 -20.26 0.61
N ALA A 468 -19.93 -19.45 -0.05
CA ALA A 468 -19.72 -18.01 -0.16
C ALA A 468 -19.68 -17.34 1.22
N ARG A 469 -20.59 -17.72 2.12
CA ARG A 469 -20.61 -17.25 3.51
C ARG A 469 -19.34 -17.65 4.26
N ALA A 470 -18.92 -18.92 4.17
CA ALA A 470 -17.70 -19.41 4.80
C ALA A 470 -16.42 -18.74 4.27
N ALA A 471 -16.40 -18.37 2.98
CA ALA A 471 -15.29 -17.64 2.38
C ALA A 471 -15.13 -16.23 2.96
N ILE A 472 -16.24 -15.47 3.06
CA ILE A 472 -16.25 -14.15 3.71
C ILE A 472 -15.84 -14.30 5.18
N GLU A 473 -16.47 -15.23 5.92
CA GLU A 473 -16.16 -15.51 7.32
C GLU A 473 -14.66 -15.85 7.50
N GLY A 474 -14.07 -16.65 6.61
CA GLY A 474 -12.65 -17.00 6.67
C GLY A 474 -11.70 -15.80 6.52
N VAL A 475 -12.03 -14.83 5.68
CA VAL A 475 -11.28 -13.56 5.60
C VAL A 475 -11.46 -12.76 6.89
N CYS A 476 -12.70 -12.60 7.35
CA CYS A 476 -12.99 -11.83 8.56
C CYS A 476 -12.41 -12.44 9.85
N PHE A 477 -12.30 -13.77 9.91
CA PHE A 477 -11.62 -14.47 11.01
C PHE A 477 -10.12 -14.23 11.03
N GLN A 478 -9.48 -14.11 9.86
CA GLN A 478 -8.07 -13.74 9.80
C GLN A 478 -7.85 -12.30 10.28
N VAL A 479 -8.72 -11.36 9.88
CA VAL A 479 -8.72 -9.98 10.38
C VAL A 479 -8.85 -9.98 11.91
N ARG A 480 -9.82 -10.73 12.44
CA ARG A 480 -10.01 -10.92 13.89
C ARG A 480 -8.75 -11.49 14.56
N ALA A 481 -8.11 -12.50 13.98
CA ALA A 481 -6.92 -13.13 14.53
C ALA A 481 -5.74 -12.15 14.66
N ILE A 482 -5.53 -11.34 13.62
CA ILE A 482 -4.47 -10.32 13.60
C ILE A 482 -4.74 -9.23 14.66
N LEU A 483 -5.98 -8.73 14.75
CA LEU A 483 -6.34 -7.74 15.77
C LEU A 483 -6.18 -8.30 17.19
N ARG A 484 -6.52 -9.57 17.41
CA ARG A 484 -6.26 -10.26 18.70
C ARG A 484 -4.77 -10.27 19.05
N ALA A 485 -3.91 -10.57 18.09
CA ALA A 485 -2.47 -10.56 18.27
C ALA A 485 -1.94 -9.15 18.58
N MET A 486 -2.32 -8.13 17.79
CA MET A 486 -1.89 -6.74 17.96
C MET A 486 -2.29 -6.15 19.31
N VAL A 487 -3.54 -6.37 19.72
CA VAL A 487 -4.03 -5.87 21.02
C VAL A 487 -3.38 -6.61 22.19
N SER A 488 -3.07 -7.90 22.02
CA SER A 488 -2.31 -8.64 23.02
C SER A 488 -0.89 -8.09 23.19
N ASP A 489 -0.21 -7.75 22.08
CA ASP A 489 1.09 -7.07 22.10
C ASP A 489 1.03 -5.69 22.76
N ALA A 490 -0.11 -4.98 22.66
CA ALA A 490 -0.36 -3.74 23.38
C ALA A 490 -0.61 -3.91 24.89
N GLY A 491 -0.37 -5.10 25.44
CA GLY A 491 -0.41 -5.39 26.88
C GLY A 491 -1.80 -5.68 27.43
N ARG A 492 -2.74 -6.10 26.58
CA ARG A 492 -4.13 -6.39 26.96
C ARG A 492 -4.48 -7.87 26.77
N SER A 493 -5.58 -8.29 27.40
CA SER A 493 -6.05 -9.68 27.29
C SER A 493 -6.36 -10.03 25.85
N SER A 494 -5.91 -11.19 25.39
CA SER A 494 -6.30 -11.75 24.08
C SER A 494 -7.81 -11.99 23.97
N GLU A 495 -8.52 -12.07 25.10
CA GLU A 495 -9.97 -12.23 25.20
C GLU A 495 -10.76 -10.90 25.15
N PHE A 496 -10.12 -9.77 24.86
CA PHE A 496 -10.81 -8.47 24.87
C PHE A 496 -12.02 -8.41 23.93
N LEU A 497 -11.99 -9.18 22.82
CA LEU A 497 -13.13 -9.27 21.92
C LEU A 497 -14.27 -10.09 22.52
N ASP A 498 -14.02 -10.98 23.49
CA ASP A 498 -14.96 -12.02 23.93
C ASP A 498 -15.92 -11.56 25.07
N HIS A 499 -15.65 -10.41 25.71
CA HIS A 499 -16.45 -9.95 26.86
C HIS A 499 -17.05 -8.56 26.61
N ALA A 500 -18.38 -8.49 26.40
CA ALA A 500 -19.11 -7.24 26.13
C ALA A 500 -19.01 -6.17 27.23
N GLU A 501 -18.74 -6.59 28.48
CA GLU A 501 -18.60 -5.70 29.64
C GLU A 501 -17.31 -4.83 29.59
N LEU A 502 -16.42 -5.08 28.62
CA LEU A 502 -15.17 -4.33 28.42
C LEU A 502 -15.33 -3.06 27.55
N GLN A 503 -16.55 -2.55 27.34
CA GLN A 503 -16.80 -1.19 26.82
C GLN A 503 -16.37 -0.08 27.83
N ASP A 504 -15.21 -0.25 28.46
CA ASP A 504 -14.59 0.74 29.31
C ASP A 504 -13.93 1.83 28.44
N LYS A 505 -13.77 3.04 28.98
CA LYS A 505 -13.11 4.18 28.34
C LYS A 505 -11.63 3.92 27.97
N ASN A 506 -11.12 2.77 28.37
CA ASN A 506 -9.75 2.31 28.17
C ASN A 506 -9.69 1.08 27.23
N ASN A 507 -10.71 0.91 26.36
CA ASN A 507 -10.79 -0.14 25.36
C ASN A 507 -9.60 -0.05 24.39
N PRO A 508 -8.83 -1.13 24.20
CA PRO A 508 -7.65 -1.11 23.35
C PRO A 508 -7.94 -1.05 21.86
N LEU A 509 -9.16 -1.34 21.40
CA LEU A 509 -9.55 -1.25 20.00
C LEU A 509 -11.00 -0.80 19.93
N ASN A 510 -11.23 0.47 19.62
CA ASN A 510 -12.58 1.05 19.56
C ASN A 510 -13.20 0.87 18.18
N THR A 511 -12.42 1.18 17.15
CA THR A 511 -12.92 1.26 15.78
C THR A 511 -11.96 0.52 14.85
N LEU A 512 -12.53 -0.34 14.01
CA LEU A 512 -11.87 -0.84 12.82
C LEU A 512 -12.38 -0.04 11.63
N HIS A 513 -11.55 0.89 11.15
CA HIS A 513 -11.82 1.62 9.93
C HIS A 513 -11.54 0.72 8.72
N VAL A 514 -12.40 0.72 7.70
CA VAL A 514 -12.28 -0.17 6.54
C VAL A 514 -12.40 0.56 5.21
N ASP A 515 -11.56 0.16 4.27
CA ASP A 515 -11.54 0.65 2.88
C ASP A 515 -11.25 -0.50 1.90
N GLY A 516 -11.37 -0.25 0.60
CA GLY A 516 -11.06 -1.22 -0.46
C GLY A 516 -12.25 -1.98 -1.04
N GLY A 517 -11.97 -2.97 -1.90
CA GLY A 517 -12.96 -3.64 -2.74
C GLY A 517 -13.98 -4.48 -1.98
N MET A 518 -13.57 -5.24 -0.95
CA MET A 518 -14.53 -6.04 -0.17
C MET A 518 -15.37 -5.20 0.81
N SER A 519 -14.89 -4.02 1.23
CA SER A 519 -15.63 -3.17 2.16
C SER A 519 -16.88 -2.54 1.54
N GLN A 520 -16.97 -2.52 0.21
CA GLN A 520 -18.16 -2.10 -0.53
C GLN A 520 -19.39 -2.98 -0.28
N SER A 521 -19.22 -4.17 0.31
CA SER A 521 -20.33 -5.05 0.64
C SER A 521 -20.74 -4.91 2.10
N ASP A 522 -21.93 -4.38 2.35
CA ASP A 522 -22.53 -4.27 3.70
C ASP A 522 -22.62 -5.63 4.39
N VAL A 523 -22.86 -6.70 3.63
CA VAL A 523 -22.90 -8.08 4.16
C VAL A 523 -21.52 -8.48 4.72
N VAL A 524 -20.43 -8.13 4.03
CA VAL A 524 -19.06 -8.41 4.51
C VAL A 524 -18.78 -7.58 5.75
N MET A 525 -19.14 -6.30 5.75
CA MET A 525 -18.88 -5.39 6.90
C MET A 525 -19.69 -5.79 8.13
N GLN A 526 -20.95 -6.18 7.96
CA GLN A 526 -21.76 -6.71 9.05
C GLN A 526 -21.19 -8.02 9.60
N ILE A 527 -20.73 -8.95 8.74
CA ILE A 527 -20.04 -10.18 9.20
C ILE A 527 -18.77 -9.82 9.96
N GLN A 528 -17.98 -8.85 9.49
CA GLN A 528 -16.78 -8.41 10.20
C GLN A 528 -17.11 -7.84 11.58
N ALA A 529 -18.13 -6.99 11.68
CA ALA A 529 -18.59 -6.41 12.95
C ALA A 529 -19.11 -7.51 13.89
N ASP A 530 -19.96 -8.41 13.40
CA ASP A 530 -20.47 -9.56 14.14
C ASP A 530 -19.34 -10.41 14.71
N LEU A 531 -18.30 -10.67 13.91
CA LEU A 531 -17.16 -11.48 14.34
C LEU A 531 -16.24 -10.73 15.30
N LEU A 532 -16.06 -9.42 15.19
CA LEU A 532 -15.30 -8.66 16.20
C LEU A 532 -16.07 -8.55 17.53
N GLY A 533 -17.39 -8.46 17.47
CA GLY A 533 -18.25 -8.38 18.63
C GLY A 533 -18.51 -6.95 19.10
N PRO A 534 -19.26 -6.78 20.21
CA PRO A 534 -19.87 -5.50 20.58
C PRO A 534 -18.88 -4.43 21.08
N CYS A 535 -17.60 -4.78 21.26
CA CYS A 535 -16.57 -3.84 21.72
C CYS A 535 -15.90 -3.06 20.57
N VAL A 536 -16.16 -3.44 19.32
CA VAL A 536 -15.51 -2.82 18.15
C VAL A 536 -16.57 -2.43 17.13
N SER A 537 -16.60 -1.15 16.76
CA SER A 537 -17.38 -0.69 15.61
C SER A 537 -16.56 -0.85 14.34
N VAL A 538 -17.18 -1.32 13.26
CA VAL A 538 -16.58 -1.30 11.92
C VAL A 538 -17.10 -0.07 11.18
N VAL A 539 -16.21 0.81 10.76
CA VAL A 539 -16.57 2.07 10.10
C VAL A 539 -16.00 2.07 8.69
N ARG A 540 -16.87 2.00 7.69
CA ARG A 540 -16.47 2.14 6.30
C ARG A 540 -16.17 3.61 6.01
N SER A 541 -15.03 3.87 5.40
CA SER A 541 -14.66 5.24 5.03
C SER A 541 -15.58 5.78 3.92
N ASP A 542 -16.03 7.03 4.07
CA ASP A 542 -16.85 7.72 3.06
C ASP A 542 -16.07 7.94 1.76
N ASN A 543 -14.77 8.23 1.89
CA ASN A 543 -13.85 8.35 0.77
C ASN A 543 -13.19 6.99 0.48
N ALA A 544 -13.40 6.44 -0.72
CA ALA A 544 -12.81 5.17 -1.13
C ALA A 544 -11.28 5.25 -1.38
N GLU A 545 -10.74 6.45 -1.61
CA GLU A 545 -9.34 6.74 -1.94
C GLU A 545 -8.55 7.20 -0.70
N CYS A 546 -8.72 6.47 0.41
CA CYS A 546 -8.09 6.76 1.70
C CYS A 546 -6.57 6.94 1.62
N THR A 547 -5.89 6.14 0.79
CA THR A 547 -4.44 6.26 0.59
C THR A 547 -4.05 7.64 0.05
N ALA A 548 -4.73 8.09 -1.01
CA ALA A 548 -4.49 9.40 -1.60
C ALA A 548 -4.86 10.53 -0.63
N LEU A 549 -6.03 10.42 0.02
CA LEU A 549 -6.48 11.39 1.02
C LEU A 549 -5.50 11.52 2.18
N GLY A 550 -4.88 10.44 2.63
CA GLY A 550 -3.88 10.46 3.69
C GLY A 550 -2.63 11.29 3.34
N SER A 551 -2.12 11.14 2.11
CA SER A 551 -1.00 11.97 1.66
C SER A 551 -1.40 13.44 1.48
N ALA A 552 -2.65 13.69 1.07
CA ALA A 552 -3.20 15.04 0.99
C ALA A 552 -3.31 15.68 2.39
N ILE A 553 -3.77 14.95 3.39
CA ILE A 553 -3.81 15.41 4.79
C ILE A 553 -2.41 15.76 5.27
N ALA A 554 -1.41 14.89 5.03
CA ALA A 554 -0.03 15.17 5.40
C ALA A 554 0.51 16.46 4.77
N ALA A 555 0.24 16.67 3.48
CA ALA A 555 0.65 17.89 2.77
C ALA A 555 -0.09 19.13 3.28
N GLY A 556 -1.40 19.04 3.46
CA GLY A 556 -2.28 20.15 3.86
C GLY A 556 -2.09 20.61 5.31
N LEU A 557 -1.60 19.74 6.19
CA LEU A 557 -1.25 20.07 7.58
C LEU A 557 0.05 20.87 7.72
N HIS A 558 0.90 20.90 6.68
CA HIS A 558 2.18 21.58 6.75
C HIS A 558 2.00 23.07 7.07
N LYS A 559 2.84 23.62 7.95
CA LYS A 559 2.67 24.97 8.51
C LYS A 559 2.68 26.12 7.49
N LYS A 560 3.25 25.91 6.31
CA LYS A 560 3.24 26.88 5.19
C LYS A 560 1.96 26.79 4.35
N VAL A 561 1.27 25.65 4.38
CA VAL A 561 0.10 25.32 3.56
C VAL A 561 -1.19 25.56 4.35
N LYS A 562 -1.32 24.93 5.53
CA LYS A 562 -2.42 25.11 6.49
C LYS A 562 -3.83 25.06 5.88
N VAL A 563 -4.07 24.11 4.97
CA VAL A 563 -5.44 23.77 4.53
C VAL A 563 -6.23 23.20 5.71
N TRP A 564 -5.56 22.39 6.55
CA TRP A 564 -6.05 22.01 7.86
C TRP A 564 -5.13 22.53 8.96
N LYS A 565 -5.72 22.90 10.10
CA LYS A 565 -5.01 23.53 11.22
C LYS A 565 -4.55 22.56 12.31
N SER A 566 -5.23 21.41 12.41
CA SER A 566 -5.00 20.38 13.43
C SER A 566 -5.63 19.06 12.97
N LEU A 567 -5.33 17.94 13.63
CA LEU A 567 -5.98 16.66 13.35
C LEU A 567 -7.48 16.70 13.71
N LYS A 568 -7.84 17.53 14.68
CA LYS A 568 -9.25 17.80 15.01
C LYS A 568 -9.97 18.52 13.86
N ASP A 569 -9.34 19.54 13.27
CA ASP A 569 -9.88 20.29 12.13
C ASP A 569 -10.06 19.38 10.90
N VAL A 570 -9.08 18.49 10.64
CA VAL A 570 -9.20 17.44 9.62
C VAL A 570 -10.45 16.59 9.86
N ARG A 571 -10.63 16.05 11.07
CA ARG A 571 -11.80 15.23 11.39
C ARG A 571 -13.12 15.99 11.27
N GLU A 572 -13.19 17.23 11.75
CA GLU A 572 -14.42 18.04 11.70
C GLU A 572 -14.85 18.35 10.25
N LYS A 573 -13.89 18.67 9.35
CA LYS A 573 -14.21 18.95 7.94
C LYS A 573 -14.51 17.70 7.13
N LEU A 574 -13.74 16.63 7.34
CA LEU A 574 -13.88 15.38 6.57
C LEU A 574 -15.05 14.51 7.05
N ASN A 575 -15.41 14.54 8.33
CA ASN A 575 -16.56 13.80 8.87
C ASN A 575 -17.84 14.66 8.99
N GLY A 576 -17.84 15.90 8.47
CA GLY A 576 -18.96 16.84 8.59
C GLY A 576 -20.30 16.36 8.00
N GLY A 577 -20.31 15.20 7.33
CA GLY A 577 -21.49 14.53 6.80
C GLY A 577 -21.56 13.03 7.10
N SER A 578 -20.88 12.53 8.15
CA SER A 578 -20.78 11.08 8.43
C SER A 578 -22.15 10.39 8.38
N ASP A 579 -22.36 9.53 7.39
CA ASP A 579 -23.58 8.77 7.24
C ASP A 579 -23.57 7.63 8.25
N GLU A 580 -24.55 7.59 9.15
CA GLU A 580 -24.72 6.48 10.10
C GLU A 580 -24.80 5.12 9.37
N SER A 581 -25.16 5.11 8.08
CA SER A 581 -25.18 3.91 7.23
C SER A 581 -23.81 3.23 7.04
N ASN A 582 -22.70 3.95 7.26
CA ASN A 582 -21.35 3.42 7.12
C ASN A 582 -20.78 2.84 8.42
N MET A 583 -21.55 2.83 9.51
CA MET A 583 -21.17 2.21 10.78
C MET A 583 -21.88 0.87 10.98
N PHE A 584 -21.10 -0.18 11.21
CA PHE A 584 -21.59 -1.53 11.46
C PHE A 584 -21.22 -1.94 12.87
N VAL A 585 -22.23 -2.37 13.63
CA VAL A 585 -22.09 -2.89 15.00
C VAL A 585 -22.52 -4.34 15.06
N ALA A 586 -21.94 -5.10 15.97
CA ALA A 586 -22.26 -6.52 16.12
C ALA A 586 -23.74 -6.74 16.46
N GLN A 587 -24.37 -7.65 15.71
CA GLN A 587 -25.75 -8.13 15.91
C GLN A 587 -25.78 -9.61 16.33
N LEU A 588 -24.65 -10.31 16.21
CA LEU A 588 -24.50 -11.70 16.57
C LEU A 588 -24.33 -11.89 18.09
N GLU A 589 -25.07 -12.84 18.67
CA GLU A 589 -24.93 -13.24 20.07
C GLU A 589 -23.53 -13.78 20.39
N ASP A 590 -22.97 -13.40 21.54
CA ASP A 590 -21.61 -13.77 21.97
C ASP A 590 -21.40 -15.29 22.02
N GLU A 591 -22.37 -16.06 22.51
CA GLU A 591 -22.28 -17.52 22.56
C GLU A 591 -22.05 -18.14 21.17
N LYS A 592 -22.79 -17.66 20.15
CA LYS A 592 -22.63 -18.11 18.76
C LYS A 592 -21.28 -17.69 18.20
N ARG A 593 -20.89 -16.44 18.43
CA ARG A 593 -19.60 -15.87 18.00
C ARG A 593 -18.42 -16.66 18.56
N HIS A 594 -18.44 -17.02 19.85
CA HIS A 594 -17.42 -17.86 20.48
C HIS A 594 -17.38 -19.27 19.90
N GLN A 595 -18.52 -19.88 19.63
CA GLN A 595 -18.58 -21.20 18.98
C GLN A 595 -18.00 -21.15 17.57
N MET A 596 -18.28 -20.10 16.80
CA MET A 596 -17.71 -19.90 15.47
C MET A 596 -16.19 -19.71 15.53
N TRP A 597 -15.68 -18.89 16.47
CA TRP A 597 -14.24 -18.70 16.69
C TRP A 597 -13.53 -20.02 17.03
N LYS A 598 -14.06 -20.81 17.98
CA LYS A 598 -13.51 -22.13 18.33
C LYS A 598 -13.49 -23.07 17.12
N ARG A 599 -14.49 -23.00 16.25
CA ARG A 599 -14.53 -23.81 15.02
C ARG A 599 -13.49 -23.36 14.01
N TRP A 600 -13.29 -22.06 13.86
CA TRP A 600 -12.22 -21.49 13.03
C TRP A 600 -10.83 -21.94 13.52
N GLU A 601 -10.54 -21.81 14.81
CA GLU A 601 -9.25 -22.26 15.39
C GLU A 601 -9.04 -23.77 15.19
N LYS A 602 -10.10 -24.56 15.34
CA LYS A 602 -10.05 -25.99 15.02
C LYS A 602 -9.73 -26.22 13.54
N ALA A 603 -10.35 -25.49 12.62
CA ALA A 603 -10.06 -25.62 11.18
C ALA A 603 -8.60 -25.25 10.88
N ILE A 604 -8.08 -24.18 11.46
CA ILE A 604 -6.67 -23.78 11.34
C ILE A 604 -5.74 -24.90 11.82
N SER A 605 -6.00 -25.47 13.01
CA SER A 605 -5.17 -26.57 13.54
C SER A 605 -5.15 -27.82 12.65
N ARG A 606 -6.18 -28.01 11.83
CA ARG A 606 -6.31 -29.16 10.91
C ARG A 606 -5.75 -28.88 9.53
N ALA A 607 -5.70 -27.62 9.10
CA ALA A 607 -5.15 -27.22 7.82
C ALA A 607 -3.63 -26.99 7.85
N LYS A 608 -3.07 -26.72 9.04
CA LYS A 608 -1.64 -26.49 9.22
C LYS A 608 -0.80 -27.68 8.75
N ASP A 609 0.35 -27.36 8.17
CA ASP A 609 1.38 -28.33 7.77
C ASP A 609 0.84 -29.45 6.86
N TRP A 610 0.01 -29.04 5.89
CA TRP A 610 -0.54 -29.95 4.89
C TRP A 610 0.52 -30.38 3.86
N LEU A 611 1.43 -29.48 3.50
CA LEU A 611 2.54 -29.78 2.58
C LEU A 611 3.73 -30.38 3.35
N ASP A 612 4.32 -31.45 2.83
CA ASP A 612 5.56 -32.07 3.33
C ASP A 612 6.82 -31.33 2.85
N ASP A 613 7.94 -31.52 3.56
CA ASP A 613 9.17 -30.72 3.44
C ASP A 613 9.93 -30.81 2.09
N GLU A 614 9.60 -31.75 1.17
CA GLU A 614 10.49 -32.04 0.02
C GLU A 614 9.95 -31.87 -1.41
N THR A 615 8.66 -31.66 -1.73
CA THR A 615 8.28 -31.80 -3.15
C THR A 615 7.22 -30.90 -3.80
N GLU A 616 6.42 -30.11 -3.09
CA GLU A 616 5.32 -29.40 -3.80
C GLU A 616 5.04 -28.02 -3.20
N GLN A 617 5.88 -27.02 -3.50
CA GLN A 617 5.37 -25.66 -3.51
C GLN A 617 4.52 -25.50 -4.77
N PRO A 618 3.21 -25.20 -4.68
CA PRO A 618 2.46 -24.84 -5.86
C PRO A 618 3.12 -23.62 -6.47
N HIS A 619 3.61 -23.75 -7.71
CA HIS A 619 4.09 -22.61 -8.48
C HIS A 619 3.00 -21.54 -8.46
N ILE A 620 3.29 -20.41 -7.83
CA ILE A 620 2.41 -19.24 -7.83
C ILE A 620 2.47 -18.69 -9.25
N THR A 621 1.50 -19.10 -10.08
CA THR A 621 1.27 -18.60 -11.44
C THR A 621 0.48 -17.32 -11.45
#